data_AF-A0A3D2P835-F1
#
_entry.id   AF-A0A3D2P835-F1
#
_cell.length_a   1.000
_cell.length_b   1.000
_cell.length_c   1.000
_cell.angle_alpha   90.00
_cell.angle_beta   90.00
_cell.angle_gamma   90.00
#
_symmetry.space_group_name_H-M   'P 1'
#
loop_
_entity.id
_entity.type
_entity.pdbx_description
1 polymer ?
#
loop_
_entity_poly.entity_id
_entity_poly.type
_entity_poly.pdbx_seq_one_letter_code
_entity_poly.pdbx_strand_id
1 'polypeptide(L)'
;YIPYPFQANLWALPQKIKNECLKGLSQSPAHPLTRSPASFSDWCLLNYGKGISEYFFFPYNEKIWLHPLKEITTDWVNPFIPQINKKEILEGAEKKLIKNFGYNVYFYYPRKGGIQSLSDVFTEKIKNICLNSKVEKIDWGKKIISVNNEKVGYQYLVSTLPLVELLNRLENPPKEVSLAKNKLSWVSVLCINLGIERHQIPIIHPPKQIFCGGRANY
;
A
#
# COMPACT_ATOMS: atom_id res chain seq x y z
N TYR A 1 -7.06 -17.59 13.78
CA TYR A 1 -6.49 -16.24 13.57
C TYR A 1 -4.98 -16.43 13.47
N ILE A 2 -4.30 -15.76 12.53
CA ILE A 2 -2.85 -15.85 12.36
C ILE A 2 -2.29 -14.45 12.66
N PRO A 3 -1.39 -14.30 13.65
CA PRO A 3 -0.78 -13.01 13.94
C PRO A 3 0.05 -12.48 12.77
N TYR A 4 0.08 -11.16 12.63
CA TYR A 4 1.01 -10.52 11.70
C TYR A 4 2.43 -10.51 12.28
N PRO A 5 3.48 -10.64 11.44
CA PRO A 5 3.44 -10.99 10.03
C PRO A 5 3.33 -12.51 9.82
N PHE A 6 2.68 -12.94 8.74
CA PHE A 6 2.38 -14.36 8.46
C PHE A 6 3.63 -15.25 8.54
N GLN A 7 4.72 -14.80 7.92
CA GLN A 7 5.98 -15.53 7.81
C GLN A 7 6.71 -15.72 9.16
N ALA A 8 6.38 -14.94 10.21
CA ALA A 8 6.90 -15.14 11.58
C ALA A 8 6.00 -16.03 12.45
N ASN A 9 4.80 -16.38 11.99
CA ASN A 9 3.76 -16.98 12.83
C ASN A 9 3.22 -18.29 12.24
N LEU A 10 4.08 -19.06 11.58
CA LEU A 10 3.72 -20.35 11.00
C LEU A 10 3.26 -21.37 12.05
N TRP A 11 3.65 -21.20 13.33
CA TRP A 11 3.20 -22.01 14.46
C TRP A 11 1.67 -22.10 14.58
N ALA A 12 0.96 -21.05 14.16
CA ALA A 12 -0.50 -20.94 14.22
C ALA A 12 -1.22 -21.62 13.03
N LEU A 13 -0.48 -22.19 12.08
CA LEU A 13 -1.04 -22.83 10.89
C LEU A 13 -1.36 -24.32 11.12
N PRO A 14 -2.35 -24.87 10.39
CA PRO A 14 -2.52 -26.32 10.28
C PRO A 14 -1.22 -27.00 9.83
N GLN A 15 -0.92 -28.17 10.39
CA GLN A 15 0.36 -28.85 10.19
C GLN A 15 0.72 -29.09 8.71
N LYS A 16 -0.28 -29.42 7.88
CA LYS A 16 -0.09 -29.59 6.43
C LYS A 16 0.45 -28.31 5.77
N ILE A 17 -0.22 -27.17 6.00
CA ILE A 17 0.16 -25.87 5.43
C ILE A 17 1.53 -25.44 5.96
N LYS A 18 1.79 -25.63 7.26
CA LYS A 18 3.09 -25.37 7.89
C LYS A 18 4.21 -26.14 7.18
N ASN A 19 4.02 -27.44 6.97
CA ASN A 19 5.00 -28.30 6.30
C ASN A 19 5.25 -27.85 4.85
N GLU A 20 4.21 -27.47 4.11
CA GLU A 20 4.35 -26.95 2.75
C GLU A 20 5.10 -25.60 2.71
N CYS A 21 4.85 -24.71 3.68
CA CYS A 21 5.61 -23.47 3.85
C CYS A 21 7.09 -23.74 4.11
N LEU A 22 7.40 -24.62 5.05
CA LEU A 22 8.77 -24.98 5.42
C LEU A 22 9.52 -25.68 4.27
N LYS A 23 8.85 -26.58 3.55
CA LYS A 23 9.40 -27.22 2.35
C LYS A 23 9.71 -26.21 1.25
N GLY A 24 8.81 -25.24 1.02
CA GLY A 24 9.07 -24.16 0.06
C GLY A 24 10.24 -23.29 0.47
N LEU A 25 10.36 -22.97 1.76
CA LEU A 25 11.46 -22.15 2.29
C LEU A 25 12.82 -22.83 2.17
N SER A 26 12.91 -24.15 2.40
CA SER A 26 14.16 -24.91 2.27
C SER A 26 14.62 -25.06 0.83
N GLN A 27 13.69 -25.02 -0.13
CA GLN A 27 13.98 -25.05 -1.57
C GLN A 27 14.34 -23.67 -2.14
N SER A 28 14.14 -22.59 -1.37
CA SER A 28 14.53 -21.25 -1.80
C SER A 28 16.07 -21.09 -1.77
N PRO A 29 16.68 -20.49 -2.82
CA PRO A 29 18.13 -20.30 -2.89
C PRO A 29 18.68 -19.60 -1.64
N ALA A 30 19.89 -20.01 -1.24
CA ALA A 30 20.58 -19.46 -0.06
C ALA A 30 21.23 -18.09 -0.32
N HIS A 31 21.51 -17.79 -1.60
CA HIS A 31 22.22 -16.58 -2.00
C HIS A 31 21.28 -15.63 -2.75
N PRO A 32 21.36 -14.31 -2.49
CA PRO A 32 20.71 -13.34 -3.35
C PRO A 32 21.23 -13.55 -4.78
N LEU A 33 20.33 -13.50 -5.75
CA LEU A 33 20.74 -13.42 -7.16
C LEU A 33 21.72 -12.25 -7.31
N THR A 34 22.65 -12.35 -8.24
CA THR A 34 23.59 -11.27 -8.60
C THR A 34 22.89 -10.00 -9.11
N ARG A 35 21.55 -10.01 -9.18
CA ARG A 35 20.66 -8.93 -9.59
C ARG A 35 19.47 -8.83 -8.65
N SER A 36 18.98 -7.61 -8.43
CA SER A 36 17.71 -7.35 -7.74
C SER A 36 16.58 -8.14 -8.41
N PRO A 37 15.61 -8.70 -7.64
CA PRO A 37 14.51 -9.44 -8.23
C PRO A 37 13.73 -8.57 -9.23
N ALA A 38 13.39 -9.16 -10.38
CA ALA A 38 12.74 -8.44 -11.48
C ALA A 38 11.32 -8.00 -11.14
N SER A 39 10.67 -8.67 -10.20
CA SER A 39 9.29 -8.40 -9.78
C SER A 39 9.05 -8.71 -8.31
N PHE A 40 7.93 -8.23 -7.78
CA PHE A 40 7.48 -8.55 -6.44
C PHE A 40 7.18 -10.06 -6.29
N SER A 41 6.65 -10.72 -7.31
CA SER A 41 6.46 -12.18 -7.26
C SER A 41 7.78 -12.94 -7.14
N ASP A 42 8.80 -12.54 -7.89
CA ASP A 42 10.13 -13.16 -7.82
C ASP A 42 10.74 -12.91 -6.45
N TRP A 43 10.61 -11.69 -5.93
CA TRP A 43 11.07 -11.33 -4.60
C TRP A 43 10.43 -12.20 -3.51
N CYS A 44 9.11 -12.47 -3.57
CA CYS A 44 8.44 -13.34 -2.61
C CYS A 44 8.98 -14.78 -2.66
N LEU A 45 9.11 -15.34 -3.86
CA LEU A 45 9.61 -16.70 -4.05
C LEU A 45 11.06 -16.84 -3.58
N LEU A 46 11.90 -15.85 -3.88
CA LEU A 46 13.29 -15.83 -3.46
C LEU A 46 13.44 -15.70 -1.94
N ASN A 47 12.64 -14.86 -1.27
CA ASN A 47 12.80 -14.64 0.16
C ASN A 47 12.09 -15.70 1.02
N TYR A 48 10.92 -16.16 0.57
CA TYR A 48 10.02 -16.96 1.40
C TYR A 48 9.63 -18.31 0.81
N GLY A 49 10.07 -18.59 -0.43
CA GLY A 49 9.77 -19.85 -1.10
C GLY A 49 8.31 -19.97 -1.54
N LYS A 50 8.03 -21.07 -2.25
CA LYS A 50 6.72 -21.29 -2.88
C LYS A 50 5.56 -21.32 -1.89
N GLY A 51 5.69 -22.10 -0.80
CA GLY A 51 4.59 -22.29 0.15
C GLY A 51 4.12 -20.99 0.81
N ILE A 52 5.02 -20.22 1.44
CA ILE A 52 4.65 -18.94 2.06
C ILE A 52 4.12 -17.95 1.01
N SER A 53 4.71 -17.95 -0.18
CA SER A 53 4.28 -17.07 -1.26
C SER A 53 2.85 -17.37 -1.72
N GLU A 54 2.52 -18.64 -1.97
CA GLU A 54 1.19 -19.06 -2.45
C GLU A 54 0.10 -18.95 -1.38
N TYR A 55 0.42 -19.26 -0.12
CA TYR A 55 -0.57 -19.19 0.97
C TYR A 55 -0.88 -17.78 1.44
N PHE A 56 0.07 -16.84 1.28
CA PHE A 56 -0.10 -15.49 1.80
C PHE A 56 0.28 -14.40 0.80
N PHE A 57 1.55 -14.29 0.39
CA PHE A 57 1.99 -13.10 -0.34
C PHE A 57 1.24 -12.88 -1.65
N PHE A 58 1.04 -13.93 -2.46
CA PHE A 58 0.34 -13.83 -3.73
C PHE A 58 -1.14 -13.45 -3.55
N PRO A 59 -1.99 -14.25 -2.88
CA PRO A 59 -3.40 -13.94 -2.78
C PRO A 59 -3.69 -12.64 -2.03
N TYR A 60 -2.86 -12.29 -1.03
CA TYR A 60 -3.01 -11.04 -0.29
C TYR A 60 -2.64 -9.82 -1.16
N ASN A 61 -1.50 -9.84 -1.83
CA ASN A 61 -1.04 -8.69 -2.59
C ASN A 61 -1.77 -8.53 -3.93
N GLU A 62 -2.15 -9.61 -4.61
CA GLU A 62 -2.98 -9.53 -5.82
C GLU A 62 -4.32 -8.88 -5.53
N LYS A 63 -4.87 -9.10 -4.34
CA LYS A 63 -6.10 -8.44 -3.89
C LYS A 63 -5.93 -6.95 -3.61
N ILE A 64 -4.79 -6.55 -3.05
CA ILE A 64 -4.53 -5.14 -2.72
C ILE A 64 -4.18 -4.35 -3.98
N TRP A 65 -3.28 -4.89 -4.79
CA TRP A 65 -2.78 -4.22 -5.97
C TRP A 65 -3.68 -4.36 -7.18
N LEU A 66 -4.58 -5.35 -7.20
CA LEU A 66 -5.46 -5.68 -8.34
C LEU A 66 -4.68 -5.74 -9.67
N HIS A 67 -3.43 -6.20 -9.59
CA HIS A 67 -2.47 -6.17 -10.68
C HIS A 67 -1.52 -7.37 -10.56
N PRO A 68 -1.01 -7.92 -11.69
CA PRO A 68 -0.08 -9.03 -11.64
C PRO A 68 1.17 -8.68 -10.85
N LEU A 69 1.55 -9.52 -9.87
CA LEU A 69 2.72 -9.27 -9.03
C LEU A 69 4.06 -9.35 -9.79
N LYS A 70 4.03 -9.90 -11.02
CA LYS A 70 5.14 -9.88 -11.97
C LYS A 70 5.43 -8.49 -12.54
N GLU A 71 4.47 -7.58 -12.47
CA GLU A 71 4.56 -6.22 -13.01
C GLU A 71 4.80 -5.18 -11.89
N ILE A 72 4.77 -5.60 -10.63
CA ILE A 72 5.03 -4.75 -9.46
C ILE A 72 6.52 -4.75 -9.14
N THR A 73 7.12 -3.56 -8.99
CA THR A 73 8.53 -3.40 -8.62
C THR A 73 8.79 -3.79 -7.16
N THR A 74 10.06 -3.80 -6.74
CA THR A 74 10.46 -4.19 -5.37
C THR A 74 10.92 -3.01 -4.50
N ASP A 75 11.01 -1.79 -5.06
CA ASP A 75 11.56 -0.62 -4.36
C ASP A 75 10.75 -0.21 -3.12
N TRP A 76 9.46 -0.53 -3.10
CA TRP A 76 8.56 -0.25 -1.98
C TRP A 76 8.65 -1.29 -0.86
N VAL A 77 9.29 -2.44 -1.07
CA VAL A 77 9.19 -3.58 -0.16
C VAL A 77 9.83 -3.29 1.20
N ASN A 78 11.06 -2.77 1.21
CA ASN A 78 11.84 -2.58 2.43
C ASN A 78 11.14 -1.76 3.52
N PRO A 79 10.51 -0.60 3.24
CA PRO A 79 9.81 0.17 4.27
C PRO A 79 8.52 -0.50 4.77
N PHE A 80 7.86 -1.35 3.96
CA PHE A 80 6.48 -1.78 4.25
C PHE A 80 6.33 -3.26 4.61
N ILE A 81 7.25 -4.13 4.19
CA ILE A 81 7.22 -5.56 4.51
C ILE A 81 8.34 -5.88 5.50
N PRO A 82 8.01 -6.38 6.71
CA PRO A 82 9.00 -6.82 7.67
C PRO A 82 9.91 -7.90 7.06
N GLN A 83 11.20 -7.59 7.08
CA GLN A 83 12.24 -8.51 6.63
C GLN A 83 12.52 -9.50 7.76
N ILE A 84 12.22 -10.78 7.51
CA ILE A 84 12.36 -11.84 8.51
C ILE A 84 13.29 -12.89 7.92
N ASN A 85 14.37 -13.20 8.64
CA ASN A 85 15.36 -14.13 8.13
C ASN A 85 14.90 -15.59 8.28
N LYS A 86 15.54 -16.52 7.55
CA LYS A 86 15.14 -17.94 7.55
C LYS A 86 15.14 -18.57 8.95
N LYS A 87 16.08 -18.20 9.83
CA LYS A 87 16.15 -18.71 11.21
C LYS A 87 14.93 -18.29 12.02
N GLU A 88 14.54 -17.01 11.93
CA GLU A 88 13.34 -16.50 12.60
C GLU A 88 12.07 -17.15 12.06
N ILE A 89 11.98 -17.43 10.76
CA ILE A 89 10.83 -18.16 10.19
C ILE A 89 10.73 -19.59 10.75
N LEU A 90 11.87 -20.29 10.87
CA LEU A 90 11.93 -21.63 11.44
C LEU A 90 11.51 -21.64 12.91
N GLU A 91 12.05 -20.72 13.72
CA GLU A 91 11.64 -20.56 15.12
C GLU A 91 10.14 -20.20 15.23
N GLY A 92 9.67 -19.33 14.32
CA GLY A 92 8.27 -18.93 14.20
C GLY A 92 7.32 -20.03 13.72
N ALA A 93 7.84 -21.18 13.25
CA ALA A 93 7.05 -22.37 12.93
C ALA A 93 6.84 -23.29 14.13
N GLU A 94 7.76 -23.25 15.08
CA GLU A 94 7.72 -24.05 16.31
C GLU A 94 6.98 -23.33 17.43
N LYS A 95 7.23 -22.02 17.60
CA LYS A 95 6.68 -21.24 18.71
C LYS A 95 6.41 -19.79 18.32
N LYS A 96 5.67 -19.10 19.18
CA LYS A 96 5.47 -17.66 19.06
C LYS A 96 6.77 -16.91 19.37
N LEU A 97 7.16 -16.01 18.48
CA LEU A 97 8.30 -15.11 18.71
C LEU A 97 7.89 -13.93 19.60
N ILE A 98 8.73 -13.60 20.59
CA ILE A 98 8.59 -12.40 21.41
C ILE A 98 9.36 -11.27 20.73
N LYS A 99 8.84 -10.82 19.58
CA LYS A 99 9.46 -9.75 18.78
C LYS A 99 8.37 -8.96 18.07
N ASN A 100 8.53 -7.63 18.07
CA ASN A 100 7.69 -6.75 17.28
C ASN A 100 8.28 -6.59 15.87
N PHE A 101 7.43 -6.67 14.86
CA PHE A 101 7.82 -6.58 13.46
C PHE A 101 7.10 -5.41 12.78
N GLY A 102 7.84 -4.62 12.00
CA GLY A 102 7.30 -3.51 11.22
C GLY A 102 7.58 -2.14 11.84
N TYR A 103 7.31 -1.10 11.06
CA TYR A 103 7.57 0.30 11.44
C TYR A 103 6.42 0.93 12.25
N ASN A 104 5.23 0.33 12.20
CA ASN A 104 4.00 0.86 12.78
C ASN A 104 3.49 0.02 13.97
N VAL A 105 4.39 -0.65 14.68
CA VAL A 105 4.07 -1.43 15.89
C VAL A 105 3.36 -0.57 16.94
N TYR A 106 3.83 0.67 17.08
CA TYR A 106 3.19 1.70 17.87
C TYR A 106 2.94 2.90 16.99
N PHE A 107 1.75 3.48 17.08
CA PHE A 107 1.40 4.70 16.38
C PHE A 107 0.46 5.55 17.23
N TYR A 108 0.50 6.86 17.03
CA TYR A 108 -0.43 7.78 17.67
C TYR A 108 -1.68 7.93 16.81
N TYR A 109 -2.83 8.00 17.47
CA TYR A 109 -4.10 8.31 16.83
C TYR A 109 -4.86 9.34 17.68
N PRO A 110 -5.49 10.37 17.08
CA PRO A 110 -6.23 11.37 17.84
C PRO A 110 -7.35 10.76 18.69
N ARG A 111 -7.48 11.21 19.94
CA ARG A 111 -8.51 10.70 20.87
C ARG A 111 -9.93 11.07 20.47
N LYS A 112 -10.11 12.17 19.71
CA LYS A 112 -11.39 12.69 19.24
C LYS A 112 -11.22 13.18 17.80
N GLY A 113 -12.30 13.11 17.01
CA GLY A 113 -12.36 13.64 15.64
C GLY A 113 -11.61 12.83 14.56
N GLY A 114 -10.92 11.74 14.94
CA GLY A 114 -10.21 10.88 13.99
C GLY A 114 -8.96 11.54 13.40
N ILE A 115 -8.39 10.94 12.36
CA ILE A 115 -7.14 11.43 11.76
C ILE A 115 -7.28 12.84 11.14
N GLN A 116 -8.49 13.23 10.73
CA GLN A 116 -8.78 14.55 10.15
C GLN A 116 -8.44 15.70 11.10
N SER A 117 -8.56 15.50 12.41
CA SER A 117 -8.26 16.53 13.40
C SER A 117 -6.84 17.07 13.32
N LEU A 118 -5.88 16.31 12.75
CA LEU A 118 -4.55 16.82 12.46
C LEU A 118 -4.58 17.91 11.38
N SER A 119 -5.28 17.66 10.28
CA SER A 119 -5.42 18.62 9.18
C SER A 119 -6.16 19.88 9.62
N ASP A 120 -7.24 19.72 10.40
CA ASP A 120 -8.05 20.85 10.88
C ASP A 120 -7.21 21.84 11.72
N VAL A 121 -6.32 21.33 12.58
CA VAL A 121 -5.44 22.20 13.40
C VAL A 121 -4.42 22.96 12.54
N PHE A 122 -3.95 22.38 11.43
CA PHE A 122 -3.08 23.10 10.51
C PHE A 122 -3.82 24.20 9.76
N THR A 123 -5.06 23.94 9.32
CA THR A 123 -5.83 24.92 8.56
C THR A 123 -6.19 26.14 9.40
N GLU A 124 -6.39 26.00 10.71
CA GLU A 124 -6.57 27.14 11.63
C GLU A 124 -5.40 28.14 11.62
N LYS A 125 -4.19 27.69 11.27
CA LYS A 125 -2.97 28.53 11.27
C LYS A 125 -2.61 29.09 9.90
N ILE A 126 -3.24 28.61 8.82
CA ILE A 126 -2.93 28.99 7.44
C ILE A 126 -4.00 29.94 6.93
N LYS A 127 -3.61 31.17 6.59
CA LYS A 127 -4.57 32.25 6.26
C LYS A 127 -5.01 32.31 4.79
N ASN A 128 -4.28 31.65 3.89
CA ASN A 128 -4.43 31.76 2.45
C ASN A 128 -4.94 30.45 1.81
N ILE A 129 -5.91 29.80 2.47
CA ILE A 129 -6.58 28.62 1.93
C ILE A 129 -7.82 29.04 1.14
N CYS A 130 -7.84 28.69 -0.14
CA CYS A 130 -9.03 28.86 -0.99
C CYS A 130 -9.72 27.50 -1.17
N LEU A 131 -10.87 27.33 -0.51
CA LEU A 131 -11.73 26.15 -0.67
C LEU A 131 -12.72 26.35 -1.83
N ASN A 132 -13.28 25.26 -2.34
CA ASN A 132 -14.16 25.27 -3.52
C ASN A 132 -13.49 25.90 -4.76
N SER A 133 -12.16 25.81 -4.83
CA SER A 133 -11.32 26.39 -5.88
C SER A 133 -10.77 25.28 -6.77
N LYS A 134 -11.60 24.78 -7.69
CA LYS A 134 -11.19 23.69 -8.59
C LYS A 134 -10.24 24.25 -9.65
N VAL A 135 -9.04 23.69 -9.74
CA VAL A 135 -8.13 23.94 -10.87
C VAL A 135 -8.66 23.18 -12.08
N GLU A 136 -9.04 23.91 -13.13
CA GLU A 136 -9.63 23.37 -14.36
C GLU A 136 -8.58 23.21 -15.45
N LYS A 137 -7.65 24.16 -15.55
CA LYS A 137 -6.59 24.19 -16.56
C LYS A 137 -5.30 24.78 -16.01
N ILE A 138 -4.18 24.37 -16.60
CA ILE A 138 -2.83 24.80 -16.25
C ILE A 138 -2.09 25.10 -17.56
N ASP A 139 -1.89 26.39 -17.85
CA ASP A 139 -0.99 26.86 -18.90
C ASP A 139 0.41 26.99 -18.30
N TRP A 140 1.20 25.93 -18.42
CA TRP A 140 2.53 25.85 -17.83
C TRP A 140 3.55 26.75 -18.53
N GLY A 141 3.31 27.08 -19.81
CA GLY A 141 4.17 27.98 -20.59
C GLY A 141 4.00 29.44 -20.19
N LYS A 142 2.76 29.88 -19.93
CA LYS A 142 2.46 31.21 -19.41
C LYS A 142 2.51 31.30 -17.88
N LYS A 143 2.64 30.16 -17.20
CA LYS A 143 2.56 30.03 -15.73
C LYS A 143 1.26 30.57 -15.14
N ILE A 144 0.14 30.13 -15.72
CA ILE A 144 -1.21 30.54 -15.30
C ILE A 144 -2.04 29.28 -15.01
N ILE A 145 -2.78 29.30 -13.91
CA ILE A 145 -3.84 28.32 -13.65
C ILE A 145 -5.22 28.97 -13.82
N SER A 146 -6.17 28.21 -14.35
CA SER A 146 -7.58 28.59 -14.38
C SER A 146 -8.31 27.93 -13.21
N VAL A 147 -8.92 28.74 -12.35
CA VAL A 147 -9.63 28.32 -11.15
C VAL A 147 -11.00 28.98 -11.16
N ASN A 148 -12.08 28.19 -11.21
CA ASN A 148 -13.45 28.71 -11.25
C ASN A 148 -13.67 29.81 -12.33
N ASN A 149 -13.12 29.62 -13.54
CA ASN A 149 -13.06 30.62 -14.63
C ASN A 149 -12.19 31.87 -14.40
N GLU A 150 -11.52 32.02 -13.25
CA GLU A 150 -10.53 33.06 -13.02
C GLU A 150 -9.12 32.59 -13.37
N LYS A 151 -8.24 33.53 -13.74
CA LYS A 151 -6.84 33.23 -14.06
C LYS A 151 -5.93 33.71 -12.94
N VAL A 152 -5.12 32.80 -12.41
CA VAL A 152 -4.14 33.08 -11.35
C VAL A 152 -2.74 32.79 -11.88
N GLY A 153 -1.87 33.79 -11.89
CA GLY A 153 -0.46 33.64 -12.25
C GLY A 153 0.36 33.04 -11.11
N TYR A 154 1.42 32.30 -11.44
CA TYR A 154 2.35 31.75 -10.46
C TYR A 154 3.81 31.88 -10.90
N GLN A 155 4.74 31.96 -9.94
CA GLN A 155 6.17 31.84 -10.22
C GLN A 155 6.63 30.39 -10.19
N TYR A 156 6.17 29.67 -9.16
CA TYR A 156 6.39 28.24 -8.92
C TYR A 156 5.05 27.57 -8.62
N LEU A 157 4.86 26.35 -9.11
CA LEU A 157 3.67 25.56 -8.86
C LEU A 157 4.06 24.29 -8.10
N VAL A 158 3.56 24.16 -6.87
CA VAL A 158 3.63 22.90 -6.10
C VAL A 158 2.27 22.22 -6.24
N SER A 159 2.22 21.14 -7.01
CA SER A 159 1.00 20.38 -7.22
C SER A 159 1.00 19.11 -6.37
N THR A 160 -0.06 18.93 -5.59
CA THR A 160 -0.35 17.68 -4.87
C THR A 160 -1.51 16.89 -5.50
N LEU A 161 -2.00 17.33 -6.67
CA LEU A 161 -2.97 16.55 -7.44
C LEU A 161 -2.38 15.19 -7.82
N PRO A 162 -3.19 14.12 -7.91
CA PRO A 162 -2.76 12.88 -8.54
C PRO A 162 -2.15 13.18 -9.91
N LEU A 163 -1.04 12.53 -10.25
CA LEU A 163 -0.27 12.89 -11.45
C LEU A 163 -1.12 12.80 -12.73
N VAL A 164 -1.98 11.78 -12.85
CA VAL A 164 -2.92 11.66 -13.98
C VAL A 164 -3.85 12.88 -14.08
N GLU A 165 -4.37 13.36 -12.94
CA GLU A 165 -5.24 14.52 -12.85
C GLU A 165 -4.50 15.82 -13.18
N LEU A 166 -3.26 15.96 -12.74
CA LEU A 166 -2.40 17.08 -13.12
C LEU A 166 -2.20 17.10 -14.64
N LEU A 167 -1.81 15.97 -15.24
CA LEU A 167 -1.57 15.85 -16.68
C LEU A 167 -2.83 16.11 -17.51
N ASN A 168 -4.01 15.74 -17.01
CA ASN A 168 -5.31 16.05 -17.64
C ASN A 168 -5.61 17.55 -17.74
N ARG A 169 -5.01 18.37 -16.86
CA ARG A 169 -5.26 19.81 -16.79
C ARG A 169 -4.21 20.64 -17.51
N LEU A 170 -3.11 20.03 -17.93
CA LEU A 170 -2.06 20.75 -18.67
C LEU A 170 -2.57 21.14 -20.06
N GLU A 171 -2.40 22.40 -20.44
CA GLU A 171 -2.57 22.84 -21.82
C GLU A 171 -1.32 22.50 -22.64
N ASN A 172 -1.53 21.82 -23.77
CA ASN A 172 -0.49 21.44 -24.74
C ASN A 172 0.79 20.87 -24.10
N PRO A 173 0.70 19.82 -23.23
CA PRO A 173 1.90 19.21 -22.67
C PRO A 173 2.76 18.58 -23.77
N PRO A 174 4.10 18.53 -23.59
CA PRO A 174 4.99 17.85 -24.53
C PRO A 174 4.50 16.43 -24.85
N LYS A 175 4.68 15.99 -26.09
CA LYS A 175 4.18 14.69 -26.55
C LYS A 175 4.63 13.52 -25.67
N GLU A 176 5.88 13.55 -25.22
CA GLU A 176 6.45 12.54 -24.32
C GLU A 176 5.70 12.45 -22.98
N VAL A 177 5.33 13.60 -22.41
CA VAL A 177 4.56 13.68 -21.16
C VAL A 177 3.15 13.13 -21.36
N SER A 178 2.51 13.50 -22.47
CA SER A 178 1.19 12.96 -22.84
C SER A 178 1.20 11.44 -23.00
N LEU A 179 2.24 10.88 -23.60
CA LEU A 179 2.39 9.43 -23.76
C LEU A 179 2.73 8.74 -22.44
N ALA A 180 3.55 9.35 -21.59
CA ALA A 180 3.92 8.80 -20.29
C ALA A 180 2.71 8.65 -19.35
N LYS A 181 1.72 9.54 -19.46
CA LYS A 181 0.45 9.45 -18.71
C LYS A 181 -0.21 8.07 -18.83
N ASN A 182 -0.20 7.48 -20.03
CA ASN A 182 -0.86 6.20 -20.31
C ASN A 182 -0.13 4.99 -19.68
N LYS A 183 1.06 5.19 -19.12
CA LYS A 183 1.84 4.16 -18.42
C LYS A 183 1.58 4.15 -16.92
N LEU A 184 0.83 5.11 -16.39
CA LEU A 184 0.51 5.19 -14.98
C LEU A 184 -0.62 4.21 -14.66
N SER A 185 -0.42 3.40 -13.62
CA SER A 185 -1.43 2.49 -13.09
C SER A 185 -1.79 2.88 -11.67
N TRP A 186 -3.06 2.69 -11.31
CA TRP A 186 -3.58 2.97 -9.98
C TRP A 186 -4.74 2.03 -9.68
N VAL A 187 -5.10 1.94 -8.40
CA VAL A 187 -6.28 1.21 -7.94
C VAL A 187 -7.25 2.15 -7.25
N SER A 188 -8.54 1.88 -7.45
CA SER A 188 -9.60 2.53 -6.68
C SER A 188 -9.84 1.77 -5.38
N VAL A 189 -10.07 2.49 -4.29
CA VAL A 189 -10.34 1.91 -2.98
C VAL A 189 -11.78 2.23 -2.58
N LEU A 190 -12.57 1.18 -2.35
CA LEU A 190 -13.89 1.30 -1.76
C LEU A 190 -13.78 1.15 -0.23
N CYS A 191 -14.15 2.20 0.50
CA CYS A 191 -14.21 2.17 1.95
C CYS A 191 -15.66 1.99 2.42
N ILE A 192 -15.96 0.89 3.09
CA ILE A 192 -17.28 0.60 3.68
C ILE A 192 -17.15 0.69 5.20
N ASN A 193 -17.88 1.63 5.81
CA ASN A 193 -17.91 1.81 7.26
C ASN A 193 -19.20 1.21 7.81
N LEU A 194 -19.08 0.22 8.71
CA LEU A 194 -20.21 -0.46 9.34
C LEU A 194 -20.26 -0.13 10.83
N GLY A 195 -21.27 0.66 11.22
CA GLY A 195 -21.61 0.87 12.63
C GLY A 195 -22.43 -0.31 13.15
N ILE A 196 -21.99 -0.93 14.24
CA ILE A 196 -22.69 -2.06 14.85
C ILE A 196 -22.96 -1.72 16.32
N GLU A 197 -24.22 -1.78 16.71
CA GLU A 197 -24.62 -1.66 18.11
C GLU A 197 -24.24 -2.95 18.86
N ARG A 198 -23.18 -2.91 19.65
CA ARG A 198 -22.72 -4.01 20.51
C ARG A 198 -22.26 -3.49 21.86
N HIS A 199 -22.75 -4.11 22.93
CA HIS A 199 -22.44 -3.74 24.32
C HIS A 199 -20.98 -4.07 24.74
N GLN A 200 -20.32 -4.99 24.03
CA GLN A 200 -18.89 -5.26 24.18
C GLN A 200 -18.30 -5.47 22.78
N ILE A 201 -17.46 -4.53 22.35
CA ILE A 201 -16.59 -4.75 21.20
C ILE A 201 -15.29 -5.31 21.80
N PRO A 202 -14.99 -6.62 21.69
CA PRO A 202 -13.63 -7.07 21.96
C PRO A 202 -12.73 -6.23 21.06
N ILE A 203 -11.70 -5.61 21.63
CA ILE A 203 -10.71 -4.79 20.89
C ILE A 203 -10.44 -5.54 19.59
N ILE A 204 -10.91 -4.97 18.48
CA ILE A 204 -10.85 -5.62 17.19
C ILE A 204 -9.36 -5.66 16.85
N HIS A 205 -8.69 -6.77 17.18
CA HIS A 205 -7.63 -7.26 16.31
C HIS A 205 -8.24 -7.25 14.91
N PRO A 206 -7.55 -6.67 13.90
CA PRO A 206 -8.12 -6.36 12.60
C PRO A 206 -9.04 -7.51 12.20
N PRO A 207 -10.32 -7.22 11.89
CA PRO A 207 -11.34 -8.26 11.72
C PRO A 207 -10.72 -9.32 10.81
N LYS A 208 -10.96 -10.62 11.08
CA LYS A 208 -10.65 -11.70 10.13
C LYS A 208 -10.86 -11.10 8.75
N GLN A 209 -9.78 -10.82 8.03
CA GLN A 209 -9.83 -9.99 6.84
C GLN A 209 -10.52 -10.82 5.77
N ILE A 210 -11.85 -10.91 5.85
CA ILE A 210 -12.69 -11.28 4.74
C ILE A 210 -12.79 -9.99 3.93
N PHE A 211 -11.70 -9.66 3.25
CA PHE A 211 -11.81 -8.79 2.10
C PHE A 211 -12.64 -9.59 1.07
N CYS A 212 -13.92 -9.32 0.95
CA CYS A 212 -14.71 -9.78 -0.19
C CYS A 212 -14.38 -8.85 -1.37
N GLY A 213 -13.32 -9.16 -2.11
CA GLY A 213 -13.07 -8.52 -3.40
C GLY A 213 -13.92 -9.23 -4.45
N GLY A 214 -15.14 -8.75 -4.68
CA GLY A 214 -15.80 -9.02 -5.95
C GLY A 214 -15.04 -8.28 -7.05
N ARG A 215 -14.77 -8.95 -8.18
CA ARG A 215 -14.42 -8.23 -9.40
C ARG A 215 -15.60 -7.33 -9.75
N ALA A 216 -15.49 -6.04 -9.50
CA ALA A 216 -16.32 -5.08 -10.21
C ALA A 216 -15.81 -5.10 -11.65
N ASN A 217 -16.47 -5.87 -12.51
CA ASN A 217 -16.39 -5.66 -13.94
C ASN A 217 -17.09 -4.32 -14.18
N TYR A 218 -16.31 -3.26 -14.42
CA TYR A 218 -16.79 -2.07 -15.12
C TYR A 218 -16.55 -2.27 -16.60
#